data_AF-A0A1G2CG22-F1
#
_entry.id   AF-A0A1G2CG22-F1
#
_cell.length_a   1.000
_cell.length_b   1.000
_cell.length_c   1.000
_cell.angle_alpha   90.00
_cell.angle_beta   90.00
_cell.angle_gamma   90.00
#
_symmetry.space_group_name_H-M   'P 1'
#
loop_
_entity.id
_entity.type
_entity.pdbx_description
1 polymer ?
#
loop_
_entity_poly.entity_id
_entity_poly.type
_entity_poly.pdbx_seq_one_letter_code
_entity_poly.pdbx_strand_id
1 'polypeptide(L)'
;MIRISDNDILRGGTKIGYIQGNDIWSYDGNKMGYAEGNSIFNANGKKVAWLEGEYIYTESDRKIRIADNNQYVSGGDAPPAYRAAIRVLLED
;
A
#
# COMPACT_ATOMS: atom_id res chain seq x y z
N MET A 1 8.94 -5.28 8.04
CA MET A 1 7.68 -6.02 7.81
C MET A 1 6.53 -5.21 8.37
N ILE A 2 5.50 -5.03 7.56
CA ILE A 2 4.28 -4.30 7.89
C ILE A 2 3.17 -5.32 8.15
N ARG A 3 2.32 -5.04 9.13
CA ARG A 3 1.14 -5.83 9.45
C ARG A 3 -0.10 -4.95 9.36
N ILE A 4 -1.14 -5.43 8.70
CA ILE A 4 -2.47 -4.85 8.72
C ILE A 4 -3.28 -5.59 9.79
N SER A 5 -3.91 -4.84 10.68
CA SER A 5 -4.83 -5.36 11.69
C SER A 5 -6.08 -4.51 11.68
N ASP A 6 -7.22 -5.11 11.37
CA ASP A 6 -8.45 -4.38 11.03
C ASP A 6 -8.18 -3.37 9.91
N ASN A 7 -8.19 -2.07 10.25
CA ASN A 7 -7.84 -0.98 9.35
C ASN A 7 -6.46 -0.37 9.64
N ASP A 8 -5.80 -0.77 10.72
CA ASP A 8 -4.54 -0.18 11.14
C ASP A 8 -3.34 -0.80 10.42
N ILE A 9 -2.41 0.06 10.02
CA ILE A 9 -1.15 -0.32 9.40
C ILE A 9 -0.06 -0.19 10.47
N LEU A 10 0.56 -1.31 10.81
CA LEU A 10 1.50 -1.44 11.91
C LEU A 10 2.90 -1.79 11.38
N ARG A 11 3.95 -1.17 11.92
CA ARG A 11 5.36 -1.56 11.73
C ARG A 11 5.98 -1.83 13.09
N GLY A 12 6.40 -3.07 13.34
CA GLY A 12 6.97 -3.46 14.64
C GLY A 12 6.02 -3.30 15.83
N GLY A 13 4.70 -3.34 15.60
CA GLY A 13 3.68 -3.11 16.63
C GLY A 13 3.25 -1.65 16.79
N THR A 14 3.96 -0.70 16.18
CA THR A 14 3.59 0.72 16.19
C THR A 14 2.68 1.05 15.00
N LYS A 15 1.56 1.73 15.26
CA LYS A 15 0.69 2.25 14.19
C LYS A 15 1.40 3.36 13.43
N ILE A 16 1.54 3.17 12.11
CA ILE A 16 2.14 4.14 11.19
C ILE A 16 1.12 4.72 10.21
N GLY A 17 -0.05 4.08 10.10
CA GLY A 17 -1.12 4.52 9.21
C GLY A 17 -2.39 3.74 9.42
N TYR A 18 -3.38 4.03 8.60
CA TYR A 18 -4.64 3.30 8.54
C TYR A 18 -5.25 3.34 7.14
N ILE A 19 -6.11 2.38 6.86
CA ILE A 19 -6.91 2.27 5.64
C ILE A 19 -8.30 2.79 5.95
N GLN A 20 -8.84 3.66 5.09
CA GLN A 20 -10.22 4.14 5.19
C GLN A 20 -10.86 4.09 3.81
N GLY A 21 -11.70 3.07 3.58
CA GLY A 21 -12.21 2.78 2.24
C GLY A 21 -11.05 2.45 1.29
N ASN A 22 -10.95 3.21 0.20
CA ASN A 22 -9.88 3.05 -0.79
C ASN A 22 -8.59 3.82 -0.42
N ASP A 23 -8.66 4.65 0.60
CA ASP A 23 -7.61 5.59 0.94
C ASP A 23 -6.64 5.02 1.98
N ILE A 24 -5.37 5.40 1.85
CA ILE A 24 -4.32 5.13 2.82
C ILE A 24 -3.91 6.44 3.47
N TRP A 25 -3.92 6.44 4.79
CA TRP A 25 -3.63 7.58 5.62
C TRP A 25 -2.43 7.27 6.52
N SER A 26 -1.61 8.27 6.80
CA SER A 26 -0.62 8.21 7.87
C SER A 26 -1.29 8.30 9.24
N TYR A 27 -0.60 7.87 10.29
CA TYR A 27 -1.18 7.86 11.64
C TYR A 27 -1.55 9.25 12.18
N ASP A 28 -0.90 10.30 11.66
CA ASP A 28 -1.14 11.71 12.00
C ASP A 28 -2.25 12.37 11.15
N GLY A 29 -2.92 11.60 10.27
CA GLY A 29 -4.12 12.04 9.55
C GLY A 29 -3.84 12.70 8.21
N ASN A 30 -2.67 12.50 7.62
CA ASN A 30 -2.38 12.94 6.25
C ASN A 30 -2.73 11.83 5.25
N LYS A 31 -3.50 12.17 4.20
CA LYS A 31 -3.76 11.22 3.13
C LYS A 31 -2.47 10.99 2.36
N MET A 32 -2.04 9.74 2.27
CA MET A 32 -0.85 9.34 1.51
C MET A 32 -1.20 9.04 0.05
N GLY A 33 -2.38 8.46 -0.16
CA GLY A 33 -2.86 8.10 -1.49
C GLY A 33 -4.04 7.14 -1.42
N TYR A 34 -4.28 6.44 -2.52
CA TYR A 34 -5.39 5.49 -2.63
C TYR A 34 -5.12 4.44 -3.70
N ALA A 35 -5.81 3.32 -3.60
CA ALA A 35 -5.81 2.28 -4.62
C ALA A 35 -7.17 2.23 -5.33
N GLU A 36 -7.17 2.11 -6.65
CA GLU A 36 -8.37 1.94 -7.46
C GLU A 36 -8.12 0.86 -8.52
N GLY A 37 -8.83 -0.26 -8.38
CA GLY A 37 -8.56 -1.47 -9.16
C GLY A 37 -7.11 -1.93 -8.98
N ASN A 38 -6.37 -2.00 -10.09
CA ASN A 38 -4.95 -2.34 -10.10
C ASN A 38 -4.02 -1.11 -10.10
N SER A 39 -4.55 0.10 -10.01
CA SER A 39 -3.75 1.33 -10.02
C SER A 39 -3.61 1.90 -8.62
N ILE A 40 -2.47 2.52 -8.35
CA ILE A 40 -2.13 3.17 -7.09
C ILE A 40 -1.81 4.63 -7.38
N PHE A 41 -2.42 5.53 -6.61
CA PHE A 41 -2.31 6.96 -6.77
C PHE A 41 -1.80 7.60 -5.49
N ASN A 42 -1.01 8.66 -5.62
CA ASN A 42 -0.65 9.50 -4.48
C ASN A 42 -1.83 10.41 -4.07
N ALA A 43 -1.67 11.17 -2.99
CA ALA A 43 -2.69 12.09 -2.47
C ALA A 43 -3.18 13.14 -3.48
N ASN A 44 -2.34 13.50 -4.47
CA ASN A 44 -2.67 14.46 -5.53
C ASN A 44 -3.39 13.82 -6.73
N GLY A 45 -3.66 12.51 -6.69
CA GLY A 45 -4.30 11.79 -7.79
C GLY A 45 -3.36 11.42 -8.95
N LYS A 46 -2.04 11.56 -8.78
CA LYS A 46 -1.07 11.07 -9.76
C LYS A 46 -0.87 9.57 -9.56
N LYS A 47 -0.97 8.79 -10.64
CA LYS A 47 -0.65 7.37 -10.62
C LYS A 47 0.84 7.16 -10.37
N VAL A 48 1.19 6.41 -9.33
CA VAL A 48 2.58 6.15 -8.90
C VAL A 48 2.98 4.69 -9.05
N ALA A 49 1.99 3.78 -9.08
CA ALA A 49 2.23 2.36 -9.31
C ALA A 49 1.01 1.65 -9.92
N TRP A 50 1.23 0.45 -10.43
CA TRP A 50 0.17 -0.46 -10.89
C TRP A 50 0.55 -1.91 -10.73
N LEU A 51 -0.48 -2.76 -10.69
CA LEU A 51 -0.35 -4.20 -10.66
C LEU A 51 -0.62 -4.75 -12.05
N GLU A 52 0.27 -5.63 -12.52
CA GLU A 52 0.11 -6.34 -13.79
C GLU A 52 0.75 -7.73 -13.68
N GLY A 53 -0.06 -8.76 -13.93
CA GLY A 53 0.32 -10.15 -13.68
C GLY A 53 0.70 -10.37 -12.21
N GLU A 54 1.90 -10.93 -11.99
CA GLU A 54 2.43 -11.23 -10.66
C GLU A 54 3.28 -10.09 -10.06
N TYR A 55 3.24 -8.90 -10.65
CA TYR A 55 4.15 -7.81 -10.30
C TYR A 55 3.43 -6.49 -10.01
N ILE A 56 4.07 -5.69 -9.17
CA ILE A 56 3.80 -4.27 -8.94
C ILE A 56 4.90 -3.49 -9.65
N TYR A 57 4.51 -2.54 -10.49
CA TYR A 57 5.38 -1.64 -11.20
C TYR A 57 5.22 -0.23 -10.62
N THR A 58 6.31 0.48 -10.39
CA THR A 58 6.29 1.89 -9.99
C THR A 58 6.69 2.78 -11.16
N GLU A 59 6.42 4.08 -11.05
CA GLU A 59 6.89 5.07 -12.03
C GLU A 59 8.42 5.23 -12.08
N SER A 60 9.14 4.73 -11.08
CA SER A 60 10.61 4.72 -11.00
C SER A 60 11.26 3.48 -11.63
N ASP A 61 10.54 2.78 -12.52
CA ASP A 61 10.93 1.49 -13.13
C ASP A 61 11.24 0.38 -12.12
N ARG A 62 10.83 0.53 -10.85
CA ARG A 62 10.97 -0.51 -9.84
C ARG A 62 9.89 -1.57 -10.07
N LYS A 63 10.32 -2.83 -10.05
CA LYS A 63 9.46 -4.00 -10.20
C LYS A 63 9.52 -4.86 -8.94
N ILE A 64 8.36 -5.14 -8.35
CA ILE A 64 8.22 -5.92 -7.11
C ILE A 64 7.30 -7.11 -7.38
N ARG A 65 7.68 -8.32 -6.98
CA ARG A 65 6.76 -9.47 -7.03
C ARG A 65 5.66 -9.32 -5.99
N ILE A 66 4.42 -9.62 -6.37
CA ILE A 66 3.27 -9.63 -5.45
C ILE A 66 3.51 -10.62 -4.31
N ALA A 67 4.12 -11.77 -4.59
CA ALA A 67 4.50 -12.75 -3.56
C ALA A 67 5.44 -12.15 -2.50
N ASP A 68 6.49 -11.44 -2.93
CA ASP A 68 7.43 -10.76 -2.02
C ASP A 68 6.75 -9.62 -1.26
N ASN A 69 5.82 -8.91 -1.92
CA ASN A 69 5.01 -7.89 -1.27
C ASN A 69 4.10 -8.47 -0.18
N ASN A 70 3.51 -9.63 -0.40
CA ASN A 70 2.64 -10.29 0.59
C ASN A 70 3.43 -10.82 1.79
N GLN A 71 4.70 -11.18 1.60
CA GLN A 71 5.62 -11.44 2.72
C GLN A 71 5.99 -10.15 3.47
N TYR A 72 6.04 -9.03 2.78
CA TYR A 72 6.39 -7.74 3.39
C TYR A 72 5.23 -7.09 4.15
N VAL A 73 4.04 -7.08 3.55
CA VAL A 73 2.79 -6.50 4.07
C VAL A 73 1.79 -7.64 4.31
N SER A 74 1.71 -8.07 5.56
CA SER A 74 0.90 -9.22 5.99
C SER A 74 -0.35 -8.82 6.77
N GLY A 75 -1.28 -9.76 7.01
CA GLY A 75 -2.47 -9.52 7.84
C GLY A 75 -3.61 -8.78 7.13
N GLY A 76 -4.80 -8.83 7.73
CA GLY A 76 -6.06 -8.32 7.18
C GLY A 76 -6.52 -9.03 5.90
N ASP A 77 -7.74 -8.71 5.45
CA ASP A 77 -8.31 -9.18 4.18
C ASP A 77 -8.05 -8.19 3.03
N ALA A 78 -7.04 -7.33 3.19
CA ALA A 78 -6.70 -6.30 2.20
C ALA A 78 -6.33 -6.94 0.84
N PRO A 79 -6.95 -6.50 -0.27
CA PRO A 79 -6.60 -6.97 -1.61
C PRO A 79 -5.13 -6.67 -1.96
N PRO A 80 -4.53 -7.39 -2.93
CA PRO A 80 -3.14 -7.19 -3.34
C PRO A 80 -2.79 -5.73 -3.68
N ALA A 81 -3.71 -5.00 -4.32
CA ALA A 81 -3.52 -3.59 -4.65
C ALA A 81 -3.35 -2.69 -3.42
N TYR A 82 -4.07 -2.97 -2.33
CA TYR A 82 -3.95 -2.23 -1.07
C TYR A 82 -2.64 -2.52 -0.37
N ARG A 83 -2.24 -3.79 -0.32
CA ARG A 83 -0.92 -4.17 0.22
C ARG A 83 0.21 -3.52 -0.56
N ALA A 84 0.08 -3.48 -1.89
CA ALA A 84 1.03 -2.82 -2.77
C ALA A 84 1.05 -1.31 -2.52
N ALA A 85 -0.12 -0.68 -2.40
CA ALA A 85 -0.24 0.75 -2.12
C ALA A 85 0.38 1.11 -0.77
N ILE A 86 0.21 0.30 0.28
CA ILE A 86 0.88 0.49 1.57
C ILE A 86 2.39 0.50 1.41
N ARG A 87 2.95 -0.47 0.67
CA ARG A 87 4.39 -0.52 0.43
C ARG A 87 4.90 0.66 -0.41
N VAL A 88 4.14 1.07 -1.42
CA VAL A 88 4.54 2.14 -2.34
C VAL A 88 4.38 3.53 -1.71
N LEU A 89 3.35 3.75 -0.89
CA LEU A 89 3.00 5.09 -0.38
C LEU A 89 3.59 5.41 0.99
N LEU A 90 3.97 4.41 1.79
CA LEU A 90 4.53 4.60 3.14
C LEU A 90 6.03 4.27 3.24
N GLU A 91 6.67 3.82 2.15
CA GLU A 91 8.11 3.54 2.11
C GLU A 91 8.90 4.27 1.01
N ASP A 92 8.24 5.01 0.11
CA ASP A 92 8.89 6.03 -0.73
C ASP A 92 8.72 7.43 -0.12
#